data_AF-A0A3N9WW59-F1
#
_entry.id   AF-A0A3N9WW59-F1
#
_cell.length_a   1.000
_cell.length_b   1.000
_cell.length_c   1.000
_cell.angle_alpha   90.00
_cell.angle_beta   90.00
_cell.angle_gamma   90.00
#
_symmetry.space_group_name_H-M   'P 1'
#
loop_
_entity.id
_entity.type
_entity.pdbx_description
1 polymer ?
#
loop_
_entity_poly.entity_id
_entity_poly.type
_entity_poly.pdbx_seq_one_letter_code
_entity_poly.pdbx_strand_id
1 'polypeptide(L)'
;MTLAEEPVRHRGGRYLVRREQAPVGRLLPYRRANGETPPRRARIDAVRENGWRVDFGSRGLGDLLLGLAMAQALHDATHDQFDALEYAGSRADLIARCTLPVTVAYGDGHTLGTRGSDNALEFDAVPESPPTLLDLVDADMVEVHAALPMRYYLDIEQTLGVRLPASDDPCPRFRSSVAAPEAFHVVFVATTSRPDRKDYGIDNFGAVAEHLSARHSSAWRFSLLTPPGHQPPASVGRIEGLHGPAAVDCIDLFATAELVIGNDTGLTHLAALTLRADGTQPHVVGLYGRHGYAKWITGSPRHNAVATPFSHLMSLADACPVRDRYDDTVWSTASDLRAIPAKDIADFAGQCAGWWQR
;
A
#
# COMPACT_ATOMS: atom_id res chain seq x y z
N MET A 1 -5.12 25.59 -11.42
CA MET A 1 -5.33 24.15 -11.13
C MET A 1 -6.83 23.91 -11.23
N THR A 2 -7.30 23.35 -12.33
CA THR A 2 -8.71 22.94 -12.45
C THR A 2 -8.93 21.72 -11.56
N LEU A 3 -9.94 21.77 -10.70
CA LEU A 3 -10.36 20.58 -9.95
C LEU A 3 -10.77 19.52 -10.96
N ALA A 4 -10.28 18.29 -10.79
CA ALA A 4 -10.70 17.19 -11.66
C ALA A 4 -12.21 16.99 -11.47
N GLU A 5 -13.00 17.12 -12.54
CA GLU A 5 -14.42 16.73 -12.51
C GLU A 5 -14.58 15.21 -12.68
N GLU A 6 -13.53 14.55 -13.17
CA GLU A 6 -13.47 13.13 -13.47
C GLU A 6 -12.62 12.35 -12.44
N PRO A 7 -12.84 11.02 -12.30
CA PRO A 7 -11.96 10.16 -11.52
C PRO A 7 -10.51 10.20 -12.01
N VAL A 8 -9.58 10.28 -11.07
CA VAL A 8 -8.14 10.29 -11.35
C VAL A 8 -7.62 8.86 -11.39
N ARG A 9 -6.79 8.55 -12.39
CA ARG A 9 -6.11 7.26 -12.56
C ARG A 9 -4.62 7.46 -12.34
N HIS A 10 -4.04 6.66 -11.45
CA HIS A 10 -2.62 6.74 -11.10
C HIS A 10 -1.97 5.38 -11.21
N ARG A 11 -0.86 5.31 -11.95
CA ARG A 11 -0.05 4.08 -12.03
C ARG A 11 0.95 4.06 -10.88
N GLY A 12 1.14 2.87 -10.33
CA GLY A 12 2.10 2.65 -9.24
C GLY A 12 3.55 2.81 -9.69
N GLY A 13 4.46 2.75 -8.71
CA GLY A 13 5.91 2.82 -8.92
C GLY A 13 6.45 4.24 -8.75
N ARG A 14 7.58 4.52 -9.41
CA ARG A 14 8.26 5.82 -9.32
C ARG A 14 7.37 6.95 -9.83
N TYR A 15 7.25 8.00 -9.04
CA TYR A 15 6.41 9.16 -9.35
C TYR A 15 7.29 10.36 -9.71
N LEU A 16 7.57 10.49 -11.00
CA LEU A 16 8.35 11.59 -11.58
C LEU A 16 7.42 12.62 -12.21
N VAL A 17 7.58 13.89 -11.85
CA VAL A 17 6.78 14.99 -12.37
C VAL A 17 7.65 16.19 -12.68
N ARG A 18 7.14 17.09 -13.52
CA ARG A 18 7.76 18.40 -13.68
C ARG A 18 7.64 19.18 -12.38
N ARG A 19 8.62 20.03 -12.08
CA ARG A 19 8.71 20.79 -10.84
C ARG A 19 7.48 21.66 -10.59
N GLU A 20 6.91 22.26 -11.63
CA GLU A 20 5.69 23.07 -11.55
C GLU A 20 4.40 22.25 -11.32
N GLN A 21 4.49 20.91 -11.43
CA GLN A 21 3.39 19.96 -11.22
C GLN A 21 3.55 19.15 -9.94
N ALA A 22 4.65 19.35 -9.19
CA ALA A 22 4.90 18.62 -7.96
C ALA A 22 3.81 18.93 -6.91
N PRO A 23 3.32 17.91 -6.17
CA PRO A 23 2.41 18.13 -5.06
C PRO A 23 3.13 18.89 -3.93
N VAL A 24 2.35 19.38 -2.97
CA VAL A 24 2.90 19.95 -1.74
C VAL A 24 3.68 18.86 -1.01
N GLY A 25 4.93 19.15 -0.68
CA GLY A 25 5.83 18.24 0.00
C GLY A 25 7.06 18.94 0.54
N ARG A 26 7.82 18.23 1.35
CA ARG A 26 9.08 18.70 1.90
C ARG A 26 10.23 18.29 0.98
N LEU A 27 11.04 19.25 0.55
CA LEU A 27 12.26 18.94 -0.18
C LEU A 27 13.23 18.15 0.72
N LEU A 28 13.82 17.07 0.19
CA LEU A 28 14.91 16.35 0.86
C LEU A 28 16.09 17.31 1.10
N PRO A 29 16.77 17.23 2.25
CA PRO A 29 17.92 18.09 2.54
C PRO A 29 19.20 17.68 1.79
N TYR A 30 19.12 16.69 0.89
CA TYR A 30 20.18 16.14 0.05
C TYR A 30 19.54 15.61 -1.24
N ARG A 31 20.31 15.55 -2.33
CA ARG A 31 19.87 15.05 -3.64
C ARG A 31 20.09 13.55 -3.73
N ARG A 32 19.10 12.79 -3.26
CA ARG A 32 19.18 11.33 -3.17
C ARG A 32 19.36 10.71 -4.55
N ALA A 33 18.70 11.21 -5.58
CA ALA A 33 18.80 10.76 -6.97
C ALA A 33 20.21 10.97 -7.56
N ASN A 34 20.96 11.94 -7.04
CA ASN A 34 22.33 12.26 -7.48
C ASN A 34 23.39 11.57 -6.62
N GLY A 35 23.00 10.61 -5.77
CA GLY A 35 23.91 9.86 -4.92
C GLY A 35 24.40 10.62 -3.69
N GLU A 36 23.83 11.80 -3.38
CA GLU A 36 24.14 12.48 -2.13
C GLU A 36 23.63 11.68 -0.93
N THR A 37 24.37 11.74 0.17
CA THR A 37 24.04 11.08 1.43
C THR A 37 23.51 12.09 2.44
N PRO A 38 22.57 11.71 3.33
CA PRO A 38 22.18 12.58 4.43
C PRO A 38 23.38 12.88 5.36
N PRO A 39 23.37 14.02 6.08
CA PRO A 39 24.38 14.31 7.10
C PRO A 39 24.40 13.22 8.18
N ARG A 40 25.60 12.74 8.54
CA ARG A 40 25.79 11.72 9.57
C ARG A 40 25.19 12.15 10.92
N ARG A 41 24.50 11.22 11.60
CA ARG A 41 23.96 11.40 12.95
C ARG A 41 24.56 10.37 13.89
N ALA A 42 24.65 10.68 15.19
CA ALA A 42 25.07 9.70 16.21
C ALA A 42 24.04 8.56 16.41
N ARG A 43 22.82 8.71 15.86
CA ARG A 43 21.73 7.77 16.09
C ARG A 43 21.96 6.41 15.41
N ILE A 44 22.70 6.34 14.30
CA ILE A 44 23.07 5.04 13.71
C ILE A 44 23.93 4.21 14.67
N ASP A 45 24.88 4.85 15.35
CA ASP A 45 25.79 4.16 16.28
C ASP A 45 24.97 3.61 17.47
N ALA A 46 24.05 4.42 18.02
CA ALA A 46 23.15 3.98 19.09
C ALA A 46 22.24 2.80 18.71
N VAL A 47 21.70 2.78 17.48
CA VAL A 47 20.87 1.67 16.99
C VAL A 47 21.71 0.41 16.76
N ARG A 48 22.96 0.54 16.31
CA ARG A 48 23.89 -0.60 16.15
C ARG A 48 24.33 -1.19 17.48
N GLU A 49 24.47 -0.35 18.51
CA GLU A 49 24.86 -0.78 19.85
C GLU A 49 23.71 -1.43 20.62
N ASN A 50 22.52 -0.83 20.57
CA ASN A 50 21.42 -1.19 21.47
C ASN A 50 20.26 -1.92 20.77
N GLY A 51 20.27 -2.01 19.44
CA GLY A 51 19.15 -2.53 18.67
C GLY A 51 18.00 -1.53 18.54
N TRP A 52 16.89 -2.01 17.99
CA TRP A 52 15.70 -1.18 17.71
C TRP A 52 14.40 -1.99 17.80
N ARG A 53 13.29 -1.28 18.02
CA ARG A 53 11.94 -1.82 17.99
C ARG A 53 10.99 -0.81 17.34
N VAL A 54 10.17 -1.29 16.42
CA VAL A 54 9.08 -0.53 15.80
C VAL A 54 7.77 -0.94 16.46
N ASP A 55 6.98 0.03 16.92
CA ASP A 55 5.58 -0.17 17.28
C ASP A 55 4.68 0.26 16.12
N PHE A 56 3.84 -0.66 15.64
CA PHE A 56 2.85 -0.40 14.58
C PHE A 56 1.51 0.13 15.12
N GLY A 57 1.31 0.09 16.44
CA GLY A 57 0.07 0.44 17.10
C GLY A 57 -1.10 -0.48 16.76
N SER A 58 -2.26 -0.25 17.38
CA SER A 58 -3.47 -1.07 17.23
C SER A 58 -4.36 -0.69 16.03
N ARG A 59 -3.82 0.04 15.04
CA ARG A 59 -4.62 0.79 14.04
C ARG A 59 -5.12 -0.01 12.83
N GLY A 60 -4.81 -1.30 12.77
CA GLY A 60 -5.37 -2.22 11.77
C GLY A 60 -4.35 -2.82 10.80
N LEU A 61 -4.84 -3.50 9.76
CA LEU A 61 -3.99 -4.26 8.82
C LEU A 61 -3.18 -3.37 7.90
N GLY A 62 -3.80 -2.33 7.34
CA GLY A 62 -3.13 -1.43 6.41
C GLY A 62 -1.93 -0.74 7.03
N ASP A 63 -2.10 -0.16 8.22
CA ASP A 63 -1.06 0.59 8.92
C ASP A 63 0.16 -0.29 9.26
N LEU A 64 -0.08 -1.52 9.73
CA LEU A 64 0.99 -2.50 9.97
C LEU A 64 1.74 -2.81 8.66
N LEU A 65 1.01 -3.13 7.58
CA LEU A 65 1.63 -3.52 6.31
C LEU A 65 2.49 -2.39 5.72
N LEU A 66 1.97 -1.16 5.70
CA LEU A 66 2.71 -0.01 5.17
C LEU A 66 3.86 0.41 6.11
N GLY A 67 3.67 0.24 7.42
CA GLY A 67 4.67 0.51 8.46
C GLY A 67 5.88 -0.44 8.43
N LEU A 68 5.75 -1.65 7.87
CA LEU A 68 6.87 -2.59 7.74
C LEU A 68 8.06 -2.03 6.95
N ALA A 69 7.88 -1.00 6.13
CA ALA A 69 9.00 -0.32 5.49
C ALA A 69 9.92 0.42 6.47
N MET A 70 9.41 0.85 7.64
CA MET A 70 10.24 1.37 8.72
C MET A 70 11.14 0.27 9.29
N ALA A 71 10.59 -0.92 9.51
CA ALA A 71 11.35 -2.09 9.94
C ALA A 71 12.38 -2.52 8.89
N GLN A 72 12.02 -2.50 7.60
CA GLN A 72 12.98 -2.74 6.52
C GLN A 72 14.13 -1.72 6.54
N ALA A 73 13.83 -0.43 6.71
CA ALA A 73 14.83 0.63 6.76
C ALA A 73 15.83 0.44 7.90
N LEU A 74 15.32 0.10 9.09
CA LEU A 74 16.15 -0.18 10.26
C LEU A 74 16.96 -1.48 10.07
N HIS A 75 16.36 -2.53 9.50
CA HIS A 75 17.07 -3.75 9.17
C HIS A 75 18.19 -3.51 8.15
N ASP A 76 17.94 -2.80 7.06
CA ASP A 76 18.95 -2.47 6.05
C ASP A 76 20.15 -1.74 6.68
N ALA A 77 19.91 -0.85 7.64
CA ALA A 77 20.94 -0.10 8.33
C ALA A 77 21.82 -0.95 9.28
N THR A 78 21.29 -2.07 9.77
CA THR A 78 21.88 -2.85 10.87
C THR A 78 21.97 -4.36 10.67
N HIS A 79 21.66 -4.89 9.50
CA HIS A 79 21.62 -6.34 9.25
C HIS A 79 22.98 -7.03 9.46
N ASP A 80 24.08 -6.30 9.29
CA ASP A 80 25.44 -6.77 9.60
C ASP A 80 25.67 -7.03 11.10
N GLN A 81 24.87 -6.39 11.99
CA GLN A 81 24.96 -6.53 13.44
C GLN A 81 23.87 -7.44 14.00
N PHE A 82 22.68 -7.42 13.40
CA PHE A 82 21.52 -8.18 13.84
C PHE A 82 20.94 -8.98 12.67
N ASP A 83 21.23 -10.28 12.64
CA ASP A 83 20.82 -11.21 11.58
C ASP A 83 19.35 -11.66 11.70
N ALA A 84 18.80 -11.63 12.91
CA ALA A 84 17.44 -12.07 13.20
C ALA A 84 16.59 -10.98 13.84
N LEU A 85 15.35 -10.86 13.36
CA LEU A 85 14.32 -9.99 13.91
C LEU A 85 13.30 -10.82 14.70
N GLU A 86 12.61 -10.18 15.62
CA GLU A 86 11.51 -10.77 16.38
C GLU A 86 10.24 -9.94 16.20
N TYR A 87 9.12 -10.61 15.94
CA TYR A 87 7.79 -10.01 15.96
C TYR A 87 6.98 -10.60 17.11
N ALA A 88 6.43 -9.74 17.95
CA ALA A 88 5.52 -10.11 19.02
C ALA A 88 4.15 -9.50 18.74
N GLY A 89 3.18 -10.32 18.34
CA GLY A 89 1.83 -9.81 18.08
C GLY A 89 0.81 -10.76 17.48
N SER A 90 -0.40 -10.22 17.30
CA SER A 90 -1.60 -10.99 16.94
C SER A 90 -1.64 -11.44 15.48
N ARG A 91 -0.68 -10.99 14.67
CA ARG A 91 -0.55 -11.36 13.24
C ARG A 91 0.66 -12.23 12.96
N ALA A 92 1.09 -13.04 13.93
CA ALA A 92 2.26 -13.91 13.81
C ALA A 92 2.22 -14.78 12.54
N ASP A 93 1.09 -15.41 12.21
CA ASP A 93 0.95 -16.23 10.99
C ASP A 93 1.19 -15.46 9.70
N LEU A 94 0.69 -14.22 9.64
CA LEU A 94 0.90 -13.34 8.50
C LEU A 94 2.37 -12.92 8.40
N ILE A 95 2.96 -12.49 9.52
CA ILE A 95 4.37 -12.04 9.57
C ILE A 95 5.34 -13.19 9.29
N ALA A 96 5.00 -14.43 9.63
CA ALA A 96 5.80 -15.60 9.28
C ALA A 96 5.97 -15.79 7.76
N ARG A 97 5.07 -15.22 6.95
CA ARG A 97 5.16 -15.24 5.49
C ARG A 97 5.91 -14.03 4.91
N CYS A 98 6.30 -13.06 5.74
CA CYS A 98 7.02 -11.86 5.33
C CYS A 98 8.43 -12.19 4.79
N THR A 99 8.96 -11.34 3.90
CA THR A 99 10.32 -11.50 3.37
C THR A 99 11.42 -11.16 4.36
N LEU A 100 11.12 -10.35 5.38
CA LEU A 100 12.05 -10.05 6.48
C LEU A 100 12.43 -11.33 7.25
N PRO A 101 13.66 -11.43 7.79
CA PRO A 101 14.13 -12.59 8.56
C PRO A 101 13.58 -12.56 10.00
N VAL A 102 12.27 -12.78 10.14
CA VAL A 102 11.53 -12.61 11.40
C VAL A 102 11.25 -13.96 12.05
N THR A 103 11.58 -14.07 13.34
CA THR A 103 11.02 -15.08 14.24
C THR A 103 9.74 -14.52 14.86
N VAL A 104 8.64 -15.29 14.83
CA VAL A 104 7.34 -14.82 15.31
C VAL A 104 7.01 -15.41 16.68
N ALA A 105 6.43 -14.59 17.54
CA ALA A 105 5.83 -14.98 18.81
C ALA A 105 4.38 -14.45 18.85
N TYR A 106 3.44 -15.32 19.23
CA TYR A 106 2.05 -14.91 19.42
C TYR A 106 1.92 -14.07 20.69
N GLY A 107 1.13 -13.02 20.60
CA GLY A 107 0.76 -12.16 21.72
C GLY A 107 -0.16 -11.05 21.28
N ASP A 108 -0.53 -10.17 22.19
CA ASP A 108 -1.41 -9.02 21.90
C ASP A 108 -0.64 -7.78 21.42
N GLY A 109 0.68 -7.90 21.27
CA GLY A 109 1.56 -6.84 20.82
C GLY A 109 1.44 -6.50 19.34
N HIS A 110 2.14 -5.43 18.95
CA HIS A 110 2.23 -4.95 17.57
C HIS A 110 3.66 -4.51 17.25
N THR A 111 4.66 -5.21 17.79
CA THR A 111 6.04 -4.78 17.72
C THR A 111 6.91 -5.71 16.90
N LEU A 112 7.87 -5.12 16.18
CA LEU A 112 8.92 -5.83 15.45
C LEU A 112 10.25 -5.16 15.76
N GLY A 113 11.27 -5.93 16.12
CA GLY A 113 12.58 -5.38 16.46
C GLY A 113 13.72 -6.39 16.42
N THR A 114 14.89 -5.94 16.85
CA THR A 114 16.07 -6.79 17.04
C THR A 114 15.83 -7.73 18.22
N ARG A 115 16.20 -9.00 18.04
CA ARG A 115 16.03 -10.03 19.07
C ARG A 115 16.97 -9.78 20.26
N GLY A 116 16.47 -9.98 21.49
CA GLY A 116 17.28 -9.96 22.71
C GLY A 116 17.84 -8.59 23.13
N SER A 117 17.25 -7.50 22.61
CA SER A 117 17.67 -6.13 22.92
C SER A 117 16.75 -5.50 23.97
N ASP A 118 17.14 -5.58 25.24
CA ASP A 118 16.36 -5.03 26.37
C ASP A 118 16.36 -3.49 26.39
N ASN A 119 17.39 -2.86 25.81
CA ASN A 119 17.54 -1.40 25.69
C ASN A 119 17.31 -0.90 24.26
N ALA A 120 16.52 -1.62 23.46
CA ALA A 120 16.24 -1.27 22.07
C ALA A 120 15.67 0.15 21.94
N LEU A 121 16.15 0.90 20.94
CA LEU A 121 15.58 2.20 20.62
C LEU A 121 14.18 2.02 20.01
N GLU A 122 13.22 2.81 20.49
CA GLU A 122 11.83 2.74 20.03
C GLU A 122 11.55 3.70 18.86
N PHE A 123 10.73 3.22 17.93
CA PHE A 123 10.26 3.94 16.76
C PHE A 123 8.76 3.69 16.56
N ASP A 124 7.98 4.75 16.41
CA ASP A 124 6.54 4.64 16.21
C ASP A 124 6.19 4.78 14.73
N ALA A 125 5.53 3.77 14.16
CA ALA A 125 4.99 3.85 12.81
C ALA A 125 3.67 4.64 12.80
N VAL A 126 3.77 5.98 12.82
CA VAL A 126 2.63 6.90 12.82
C VAL A 126 2.33 7.39 11.39
N PRO A 127 1.24 6.94 10.73
CA PRO A 127 0.97 7.27 9.33
C PRO A 127 0.79 8.76 9.06
N GLU A 128 0.38 9.52 10.07
CA GLU A 128 0.17 10.97 9.97
C GLU A 128 1.46 11.79 9.95
N SER A 129 2.56 11.22 10.45
CA SER A 129 3.79 11.94 10.76
C SER A 129 4.66 12.23 9.52
N PRO A 130 5.09 11.23 8.73
CA PRO A 130 6.10 11.51 7.71
C PRO A 130 5.45 12.23 6.50
N PRO A 131 6.01 13.38 6.07
CA PRO A 131 5.44 14.17 4.98
C PRO A 131 5.75 13.51 3.62
N THR A 132 5.06 13.95 2.57
CA THR A 132 5.54 13.73 1.20
C THR A 132 6.93 14.34 1.09
N LEU A 133 7.90 13.56 0.57
CA LEU A 133 9.25 14.04 0.34
C LEU A 133 9.48 14.25 -1.16
N LEU A 134 10.19 15.33 -1.49
CA LEU A 134 10.51 15.71 -2.87
C LEU A 134 12.02 15.61 -3.07
N ASP A 135 12.46 14.95 -4.13
CA ASP A 135 13.87 14.86 -4.52
C ASP A 135 14.08 15.53 -5.87
N LEU A 136 15.03 16.48 -5.94
CA LEU A 136 15.37 17.16 -7.19
C LEU A 136 16.28 16.26 -8.01
N VAL A 137 15.72 15.68 -9.07
CA VAL A 137 16.48 14.87 -10.04
C VAL A 137 17.34 15.80 -10.90
N ASP A 138 16.73 16.86 -11.43
CA ASP A 138 17.42 17.92 -12.16
C ASP A 138 16.72 19.28 -11.97
N ALA A 139 16.92 20.23 -12.89
CA ALA A 139 16.34 21.57 -12.81
C ALA A 139 14.80 21.58 -12.97
N ASP A 140 14.27 20.65 -13.76
CA ASP A 140 12.89 20.62 -14.22
C ASP A 140 12.10 19.42 -13.66
N MET A 141 12.79 18.36 -13.23
CA MET A 141 12.18 17.10 -12.78
C MET A 141 12.34 16.86 -11.27
N VAL A 142 11.25 16.41 -10.67
CA VAL A 142 11.15 16.08 -9.24
C VAL A 142 10.65 14.65 -9.09
N GLU A 143 11.33 13.86 -8.26
CA GLU A 143 10.80 12.60 -7.76
C GLU A 143 9.98 12.85 -6.50
N VAL A 144 8.74 12.34 -6.51
CA VAL A 144 7.76 12.53 -5.45
C VAL A 144 7.65 11.25 -4.65
N HIS A 145 8.21 11.23 -3.45
CA HIS A 145 8.08 10.13 -2.51
C HIS A 145 6.78 10.26 -1.71
N ALA A 146 5.65 10.05 -2.39
CA ALA A 146 4.32 10.16 -1.78
C ALA A 146 3.88 8.86 -1.08
N ALA A 147 4.28 7.69 -1.54
CA ALA A 147 3.85 6.42 -0.95
C ALA A 147 4.33 6.28 0.50
N LEU A 148 3.42 5.96 1.43
CA LEU A 148 3.71 5.93 2.87
C LEU A 148 4.93 5.05 3.23
N PRO A 149 5.13 3.84 2.63
CA PRO A 149 6.34 3.06 2.85
C PRO A 149 7.64 3.81 2.56
N MET A 150 7.70 4.54 1.44
CA MET A 150 8.91 5.30 1.08
C MET A 150 9.13 6.49 2.01
N ARG A 151 8.06 7.11 2.51
CA ARG A 151 8.16 8.18 3.50
C ARG A 151 8.76 7.68 4.81
N TYR A 152 8.31 6.52 5.32
CA TYR A 152 8.91 5.89 6.50
C TYR A 152 10.38 5.56 6.27
N TYR A 153 10.70 4.98 5.11
CA TYR A 153 12.06 4.59 4.77
C TYR A 153 13.02 5.79 4.74
N LEU A 154 12.60 6.90 4.12
CA LEU A 154 13.39 8.13 4.06
C LEU A 154 13.42 8.90 5.38
N ASP A 155 12.40 8.78 6.23
CA ASP A 155 12.43 9.34 7.58
C ASP A 155 13.49 8.64 8.45
N ILE A 156 13.61 7.31 8.33
CA ILE A 156 14.70 6.54 8.94
C ILE A 156 16.06 6.90 8.32
N GLU A 157 16.17 7.00 6.99
CA GLU A 157 17.40 7.43 6.28
C GLU A 157 17.93 8.76 6.88
N GLN A 158 17.04 9.74 7.07
CA GLN A 158 17.35 11.04 7.66
C GLN A 158 17.65 10.98 9.16
N THR A 159 16.88 10.18 9.91
CA THR A 159 17.00 10.05 11.36
C THR A 159 18.33 9.40 11.76
N LEU A 160 18.76 8.38 11.01
CA LEU A 160 20.03 7.70 11.21
C LEU A 160 21.21 8.45 10.59
N GLY A 161 20.97 9.27 9.56
CA GLY A 161 22.02 9.99 8.84
C GLY A 161 22.91 9.04 8.03
N VAL A 162 22.32 8.01 7.43
CA VAL A 162 23.00 7.07 6.54
C VAL A 162 22.20 6.91 5.27
N ARG A 163 22.85 6.57 4.16
CA ARG A 163 22.15 6.23 2.92
C ARG A 163 21.69 4.78 2.98
N LEU A 164 20.38 4.56 2.85
CA LEU A 164 19.79 3.22 2.79
C LEU A 164 19.74 2.72 1.33
N PRO A 165 19.77 1.39 1.10
CA PRO A 165 19.96 0.82 -0.23
C PRO A 165 18.75 0.95 -1.16
N ALA A 166 17.52 0.84 -0.66
CA ALA A 166 16.33 0.88 -1.51
C ALA A 166 16.13 2.29 -2.08
N SER A 167 15.86 2.37 -3.38
CA SER A 167 15.57 3.65 -4.05
C SER A 167 14.10 3.83 -4.41
N ASP A 168 13.37 2.72 -4.48
CA ASP A 168 11.94 2.64 -4.62
C ASP A 168 11.41 1.41 -3.86
N ASP A 169 10.09 1.40 -3.63
CA ASP A 169 9.34 0.23 -3.16
C ASP A 169 9.96 -0.57 -1.99
N PRO A 170 10.27 0.08 -0.84
CA PRO A 170 10.99 -0.54 0.27
C PRO A 170 10.14 -1.49 1.12
N CYS A 171 8.87 -1.68 0.79
CA CYS A 171 7.97 -2.45 1.64
C CYS A 171 8.26 -3.96 1.53
N PRO A 172 8.44 -4.70 2.63
CA PRO A 172 8.58 -6.16 2.57
C PRO A 172 7.41 -6.85 1.86
N ARG A 173 7.67 -8.02 1.27
CA ARG A 173 6.65 -8.82 0.57
C ARG A 173 6.20 -10.01 1.40
N PHE A 174 5.09 -10.63 0.99
CA PHE A 174 4.52 -11.81 1.61
C PHE A 174 4.55 -12.99 0.65
N ARG A 175 5.27 -14.05 1.01
CA ARG A 175 5.50 -15.21 0.16
C ARG A 175 4.24 -16.08 0.08
N SER A 176 3.79 -16.36 -1.13
CA SER A 176 2.74 -17.32 -1.42
C SER A 176 3.31 -18.73 -1.69
N SER A 177 2.50 -19.75 -1.47
CA SER A 177 2.74 -21.13 -1.90
C SER A 177 2.30 -21.39 -3.35
N VAL A 178 1.54 -20.47 -3.95
CA VAL A 178 1.01 -20.59 -5.31
C VAL A 178 2.12 -20.35 -6.34
N ALA A 179 2.24 -21.28 -7.29
CA ALA A 179 3.32 -21.28 -8.28
C ALA A 179 3.13 -20.22 -9.37
N ALA A 180 1.91 -20.08 -9.88
CA ALA A 180 1.58 -19.21 -11.02
C ALA A 180 0.14 -18.69 -10.90
N PRO A 181 -0.20 -17.53 -11.50
CA PRO A 181 -1.57 -17.03 -11.52
C PRO A 181 -2.48 -17.90 -12.40
N GLU A 182 -3.77 -17.88 -12.10
CA GLU A 182 -4.82 -18.34 -12.98
C GLU A 182 -5.15 -17.24 -14.00
N ALA A 183 -5.10 -17.57 -15.28
CA ALA A 183 -5.36 -16.61 -16.35
C ALA A 183 -6.76 -15.98 -16.22
N PHE A 184 -6.86 -14.65 -16.35
CA PHE A 184 -8.10 -13.88 -16.23
C PHE A 184 -8.83 -14.04 -14.89
N HIS A 185 -8.11 -14.43 -13.83
CA HIS A 185 -8.66 -14.43 -12.49
C HIS A 185 -8.55 -13.02 -11.87
N VAL A 186 -9.71 -12.48 -11.47
CA VAL A 186 -9.85 -11.19 -10.80
C VAL A 186 -10.42 -11.38 -9.41
N VAL A 187 -9.75 -10.82 -8.41
CA VAL A 187 -10.24 -10.78 -7.03
C VAL A 187 -10.70 -9.37 -6.69
N PHE A 188 -11.95 -9.24 -6.24
CA PHE A 188 -12.52 -8.01 -5.71
C PHE A 188 -12.40 -7.98 -4.18
N VAL A 189 -11.99 -6.84 -3.62
CA VAL A 189 -11.88 -6.64 -2.17
C VAL A 189 -12.89 -5.59 -1.70
N ALA A 190 -14.04 -6.04 -1.22
CA ALA A 190 -15.09 -5.17 -0.68
C ALA A 190 -14.93 -4.89 0.83
N THR A 191 -13.94 -5.49 1.49
CA THR A 191 -13.70 -5.22 2.92
C THR A 191 -13.30 -3.77 3.16
N THR A 192 -13.83 -3.14 4.20
CA THR A 192 -13.39 -1.81 4.65
C THR A 192 -13.73 -1.59 6.12
N SER A 193 -12.94 -0.74 6.79
CA SER A 193 -13.20 -0.31 8.16
C SER A 193 -14.26 0.78 8.29
N ARG A 194 -14.70 1.39 7.17
CA ARG A 194 -15.73 2.44 7.13
C ARG A 194 -16.68 2.25 5.95
N PRO A 195 -17.64 1.31 6.02
CA PRO A 195 -18.51 0.97 4.90
C PRO A 195 -19.31 2.17 4.34
N ASP A 196 -19.70 3.09 5.22
CA ASP A 196 -20.43 4.31 4.90
C ASP A 196 -19.66 5.31 4.02
N ARG A 197 -18.32 5.20 3.95
CA ARG A 197 -17.46 6.20 3.27
C ARG A 197 -16.43 5.62 2.32
N LYS A 198 -16.03 4.37 2.52
CA LYS A 198 -14.92 3.73 1.80
C LYS A 198 -15.36 2.53 0.97
N ASP A 199 -16.63 2.15 1.02
CA ASP A 199 -17.10 1.00 0.27
C ASP A 199 -17.56 1.40 -1.13
N TYR A 200 -16.95 0.79 -2.15
CA TYR A 200 -17.45 0.88 -3.51
C TYR A 200 -18.79 0.13 -3.68
N GLY A 201 -19.05 -0.88 -2.85
CA GLY A 201 -20.30 -1.64 -2.87
C GLY A 201 -20.25 -2.84 -3.81
N ILE A 202 -20.89 -3.93 -3.36
CA ILE A 202 -20.89 -5.23 -4.02
C ILE A 202 -21.48 -5.17 -5.43
N ASP A 203 -22.61 -4.50 -5.61
CA ASP A 203 -23.27 -4.37 -6.91
C ASP A 203 -22.40 -3.65 -7.93
N ASN A 204 -21.63 -2.65 -7.50
CA ASN A 204 -20.72 -1.93 -8.37
C ASN A 204 -19.52 -2.79 -8.80
N PHE A 205 -19.00 -3.67 -7.93
CA PHE A 205 -18.03 -4.69 -8.36
C PHE A 205 -18.62 -5.68 -9.38
N GLY A 206 -19.90 -6.01 -9.25
CA GLY A 206 -20.67 -6.74 -10.26
C GLY A 206 -20.59 -6.07 -11.64
N ALA A 207 -20.88 -4.77 -11.69
CA ALA A 207 -20.81 -3.98 -12.93
C ALA A 207 -19.37 -3.92 -13.50
N VAL A 208 -18.33 -3.86 -12.66
CA VAL A 208 -16.93 -3.92 -13.12
C VAL A 208 -16.65 -5.27 -13.81
N ALA A 209 -17.08 -6.38 -13.21
CA ALA A 209 -16.90 -7.71 -13.80
C ALA A 209 -17.62 -7.87 -15.15
N GLU A 210 -18.82 -7.29 -15.28
CA GLU A 210 -19.57 -7.25 -16.55
C GLU A 210 -18.80 -6.48 -17.63
N HIS A 211 -18.25 -5.30 -17.30
CA HIS A 211 -17.46 -4.51 -18.25
C HIS A 211 -16.17 -5.22 -18.68
N LEU A 212 -15.45 -5.85 -17.76
CA LEU A 212 -14.26 -6.66 -18.07
C LEU A 212 -14.62 -7.80 -19.04
N SER A 213 -15.69 -8.54 -18.72
CA SER A 213 -16.16 -9.69 -19.50
C SER A 213 -16.67 -9.31 -20.89
N ALA A 214 -17.31 -8.15 -21.02
CA ALA A 214 -17.82 -7.66 -22.30
C ALA A 214 -16.70 -7.23 -23.26
N ARG A 215 -15.58 -6.75 -22.72
CA ARG A 215 -14.47 -6.22 -23.52
C ARG A 215 -13.56 -7.29 -24.11
N HIS A 216 -13.44 -8.43 -23.45
CA HIS A 216 -12.57 -9.51 -23.90
C HIS A 216 -13.22 -10.88 -23.67
N SER A 217 -13.35 -11.67 -24.73
CA SER A 217 -13.89 -13.03 -24.66
C SER A 217 -12.85 -13.99 -24.10
N SER A 218 -12.79 -14.11 -22.77
CA SER A 218 -11.94 -15.04 -22.02
C SER A 218 -12.75 -15.90 -21.06
N ALA A 219 -12.12 -16.96 -20.56
CA ALA A 219 -12.63 -17.74 -19.43
C ALA A 219 -12.37 -16.99 -18.10
N TRP A 220 -13.11 -15.92 -17.88
CA TRP A 220 -12.98 -15.10 -16.68
C TRP A 220 -13.35 -15.87 -15.40
N ARG A 221 -12.54 -15.70 -14.36
CA ARG A 221 -12.87 -16.10 -12.99
C ARG A 221 -12.95 -14.85 -12.13
N PHE A 222 -14.02 -14.70 -11.36
CA PHE A 222 -14.19 -13.59 -10.44
C PHE A 222 -14.44 -14.11 -9.03
N SER A 223 -13.69 -13.60 -8.07
CA SER A 223 -13.93 -13.84 -6.63
C SER A 223 -14.13 -12.51 -5.91
N LEU A 224 -14.94 -12.49 -4.85
CA LEU A 224 -15.25 -11.31 -4.06
C LEU A 224 -15.03 -11.58 -2.58
N LEU A 225 -14.06 -10.87 -2.00
CA LEU A 225 -13.79 -10.88 -0.57
C LEU A 225 -14.69 -9.89 0.17
N THR A 226 -15.48 -10.40 1.11
CA THR A 226 -16.39 -9.60 1.94
C THR A 226 -16.01 -9.66 3.42
N PRO A 227 -16.33 -8.62 4.21
CA PRO A 227 -15.97 -8.60 5.62
C PRO A 227 -16.71 -9.72 6.40
N PRO A 228 -16.15 -10.17 7.55
CA PRO A 228 -16.85 -11.10 8.44
C PRO A 228 -18.22 -10.57 8.87
N GLY A 229 -19.21 -11.45 9.02
CA GLY A 229 -20.54 -11.10 9.55
C GLY A 229 -21.48 -10.40 8.58
N HIS A 230 -21.04 -10.02 7.37
CA HIS A 230 -21.92 -9.72 6.26
C HIS A 230 -22.04 -10.99 5.41
N GLN A 231 -23.25 -11.55 5.30
CA GLN A 231 -23.56 -12.60 4.33
C GLN A 231 -24.16 -11.96 3.08
N PRO A 232 -23.36 -11.52 2.10
CA PRO A 232 -23.89 -11.32 0.76
C PRO A 232 -24.30 -12.67 0.16
N PRO A 233 -25.10 -12.68 -0.92
CA PRO A 233 -25.43 -13.91 -1.61
C PRO A 233 -24.15 -14.67 -2.01
N ALA A 234 -24.19 -16.00 -1.95
CA ALA A 234 -23.05 -16.89 -2.24
C ALA A 234 -22.41 -16.62 -3.62
N SER A 235 -23.19 -16.06 -4.53
CA SER A 235 -22.73 -15.48 -5.79
C SER A 235 -23.45 -14.17 -6.06
N VAL A 236 -22.73 -13.17 -6.56
CA VAL A 236 -23.30 -11.93 -7.10
C VAL A 236 -23.05 -11.96 -8.61
N GLY A 237 -24.07 -12.32 -9.39
CA GLY A 237 -23.89 -12.60 -10.82
C GLY A 237 -22.95 -13.79 -11.06
N ARG A 238 -21.83 -13.55 -11.76
CA ARG A 238 -20.78 -14.56 -12.06
C ARG A 238 -19.62 -14.58 -11.05
N ILE A 239 -19.77 -13.89 -9.92
CA ILE A 239 -18.69 -13.68 -8.94
C ILE A 239 -18.86 -14.64 -7.76
N GLU A 240 -17.81 -15.40 -7.43
CA GLU A 240 -17.72 -16.29 -6.27
C GLU A 240 -17.52 -15.48 -4.98
N GLY A 241 -18.43 -15.59 -4.01
CA GLY A 241 -18.31 -14.91 -2.72
C GLY A 241 -17.39 -15.67 -1.74
N LEU A 242 -16.41 -14.99 -1.17
CA LEU A 242 -15.48 -15.50 -0.16
C LEU A 242 -15.59 -14.66 1.11
N HIS A 243 -16.09 -15.26 2.20
CA HIS A 243 -16.50 -14.53 3.39
C HIS A 243 -15.45 -14.57 4.50
N GLY A 244 -14.94 -13.40 4.87
CA GLY A 244 -14.08 -13.20 6.05
C GLY A 244 -12.88 -14.14 6.19
N PRO A 245 -12.12 -14.49 5.12
CA PRO A 245 -10.91 -15.29 5.28
C PRO A 245 -9.88 -14.55 6.14
N ALA A 246 -9.02 -15.29 6.83
CA ALA A 246 -7.93 -14.69 7.57
C ALA A 246 -6.95 -14.01 6.57
N ALA A 247 -6.26 -12.96 7.03
CA ALA A 247 -5.31 -12.24 6.17
C ALA A 247 -4.22 -13.15 5.61
N VAL A 248 -3.75 -14.14 6.38
CA VAL A 248 -2.75 -15.11 5.92
C VAL A 248 -3.25 -15.96 4.76
N ASP A 249 -4.52 -16.40 4.79
CA ASP A 249 -5.13 -17.19 3.72
C ASP A 249 -5.32 -16.36 2.45
N CYS A 250 -5.53 -15.05 2.60
CA CYS A 250 -5.66 -14.13 1.47
C CYS A 250 -4.38 -14.04 0.63
N ILE A 251 -3.19 -14.33 1.19
CA ILE A 251 -1.94 -14.31 0.42
C ILE A 251 -2.02 -15.30 -0.76
N ASP A 252 -2.42 -16.53 -0.47
CA ASP A 252 -2.47 -17.57 -1.50
C ASP A 252 -3.61 -17.30 -2.49
N LEU A 253 -4.75 -16.79 -2.03
CA LEU A 253 -5.81 -16.31 -2.93
C LEU A 253 -5.31 -15.20 -3.87
N PHE A 254 -4.68 -14.14 -3.35
CA PHE A 254 -4.19 -13.04 -4.19
C PHE A 254 -3.11 -13.49 -5.16
N ALA A 255 -2.30 -14.46 -4.80
CA ALA A 255 -1.30 -15.04 -5.68
C ALA A 255 -1.91 -15.81 -6.86
N THR A 256 -3.12 -16.38 -6.71
CA THR A 256 -3.83 -16.97 -7.86
C THR A 256 -4.37 -15.94 -8.85
N ALA A 257 -4.53 -14.67 -8.46
CA ALA A 257 -5.17 -13.66 -9.31
C ALA A 257 -4.14 -12.98 -10.24
N GLU A 258 -4.50 -12.64 -11.48
CA GLU A 258 -3.71 -11.71 -12.30
C GLU A 258 -3.92 -10.26 -11.86
N LEU A 259 -5.14 -9.97 -11.40
CA LEU A 259 -5.62 -8.63 -11.05
C LEU A 259 -6.42 -8.66 -9.75
N VAL A 260 -6.18 -7.68 -8.89
CA VAL A 260 -6.99 -7.41 -7.70
C VAL A 260 -7.52 -5.99 -7.77
N ILE A 261 -8.81 -5.81 -7.50
CA ILE A 261 -9.45 -4.47 -7.45
C ILE A 261 -10.12 -4.34 -6.09
N GLY A 262 -9.84 -3.28 -5.35
CA GLY A 262 -10.29 -3.24 -3.96
C GLY A 262 -10.42 -1.86 -3.36
N ASN A 263 -11.26 -1.75 -2.33
CA ASN A 263 -11.37 -0.56 -1.50
C ASN A 263 -10.01 -0.23 -0.82
N ASP A 264 -9.84 1.02 -0.36
CA ASP A 264 -8.71 1.44 0.48
C ASP A 264 -8.72 0.74 1.86
N THR A 265 -8.14 -0.47 1.90
CA THR A 265 -8.10 -1.38 3.05
C THR A 265 -6.78 -2.18 3.09
N GLY A 266 -6.48 -2.75 4.26
CA GLY A 266 -5.28 -3.56 4.46
C GLY A 266 -5.21 -4.80 3.56
N LEU A 267 -6.33 -5.40 3.17
CA LEU A 267 -6.31 -6.54 2.25
C LEU A 267 -5.90 -6.15 0.82
N THR A 268 -6.29 -4.96 0.35
CA THR A 268 -5.83 -4.44 -0.95
C THR A 268 -4.32 -4.15 -0.91
N HIS A 269 -3.81 -3.64 0.22
CA HIS A 269 -2.36 -3.49 0.40
C HIS A 269 -1.65 -4.85 0.44
N LEU A 270 -2.21 -5.84 1.12
CA LEU A 270 -1.66 -7.20 1.18
C LEU A 270 -1.58 -7.84 -0.20
N ALA A 271 -2.62 -7.68 -1.02
CA ALA A 271 -2.60 -8.14 -2.42
C ALA A 271 -1.41 -7.53 -3.17
N ALA A 272 -1.16 -6.23 -3.01
CA ALA A 272 -0.06 -5.53 -3.67
C ALA A 272 1.33 -5.89 -3.13
N LEU A 273 1.41 -6.50 -1.94
CA LEU A 273 2.63 -7.01 -1.33
C LEU A 273 2.78 -8.53 -1.47
N THR A 274 1.82 -9.21 -2.10
CA THR A 274 1.85 -10.66 -2.29
C THR A 274 2.84 -11.02 -3.38
N LEU A 275 3.77 -11.92 -3.06
CA LEU A 275 4.81 -12.43 -3.94
C LEU A 275 4.56 -13.91 -4.24
N ARG A 276 4.43 -14.23 -5.53
CA ARG A 276 4.31 -15.61 -6.02
C ARG A 276 5.65 -16.33 -5.94
N ALA A 277 5.63 -17.66 -6.01
CA ALA A 277 6.84 -18.47 -5.98
C ALA A 277 7.78 -18.20 -7.17
N ASP A 278 7.23 -17.78 -8.33
CA ASP A 278 8.00 -17.37 -9.51
C ASP A 278 8.58 -15.94 -9.43
N GLY A 279 8.40 -15.25 -8.30
CA GLY A 279 8.86 -13.88 -8.08
C GLY A 279 7.95 -12.79 -8.65
N THR A 280 6.85 -13.17 -9.31
CA THR A 280 5.86 -12.21 -9.83
C THR A 280 4.83 -11.81 -8.77
N GLN A 281 4.00 -10.82 -9.08
CA GLN A 281 2.97 -10.26 -8.17
C GLN A 281 1.71 -9.92 -8.98
N PRO A 282 0.50 -9.91 -8.38
CA PRO A 282 -0.70 -9.43 -9.07
C PRO A 282 -0.61 -7.94 -9.40
N HIS A 283 -1.31 -7.51 -10.44
CA HIS A 283 -1.66 -6.10 -10.56
C HIS A 283 -2.76 -5.77 -9.56
N VAL A 284 -2.64 -4.63 -8.89
CA VAL A 284 -3.63 -4.16 -7.92
C VAL A 284 -4.12 -2.78 -8.33
N VAL A 285 -5.43 -2.57 -8.23
CA VAL A 285 -6.09 -1.27 -8.39
C VAL A 285 -6.84 -0.96 -7.11
N GLY A 286 -6.28 -0.07 -6.29
CA GLY A 286 -6.95 0.47 -5.11
C GLY A 286 -7.95 1.56 -5.49
N LEU A 287 -9.10 1.56 -4.81
CA LEU A 287 -10.16 2.55 -4.98
C LEU A 287 -10.14 3.53 -3.80
N TYR A 288 -9.93 4.82 -4.10
CA TYR A 288 -9.73 5.86 -3.08
C TYR A 288 -10.79 6.97 -3.17
N GLY A 289 -11.61 7.08 -2.13
CA GLY A 289 -12.65 8.13 -2.02
C GLY A 289 -12.18 9.34 -1.24
N ARG A 290 -11.74 9.11 0.00
CA ARG A 290 -11.44 10.19 0.95
C ARG A 290 -9.97 10.39 1.25
N HIS A 291 -9.18 9.33 1.20
CA HIS A 291 -7.76 9.39 1.54
C HIS A 291 -6.92 9.66 0.29
N GLY A 292 -5.79 10.35 0.45
CA GLY A 292 -4.88 10.61 -0.67
C GLY A 292 -4.34 9.32 -1.27
N TYR A 293 -4.74 9.00 -2.51
CA TYR A 293 -4.34 7.78 -3.21
C TYR A 293 -2.82 7.65 -3.36
N ALA A 294 -2.08 8.76 -3.46
CA ALA A 294 -0.63 8.70 -3.63
C ALA A 294 0.08 8.33 -2.31
N LYS A 295 -0.57 8.57 -1.16
CA LYS A 295 -0.05 8.25 0.16
C LYS A 295 -0.34 6.81 0.57
N TRP A 296 -1.60 6.40 0.46
CA TRP A 296 -2.10 5.13 1.00
C TRP A 296 -1.94 3.98 0.00
N ILE A 297 -0.75 3.89 -0.62
CA ILE A 297 -0.32 2.81 -1.51
C ILE A 297 1.01 2.23 -1.01
N THR A 298 1.36 1.06 -1.52
CA THR A 298 2.58 0.34 -1.10
C THR A 298 3.86 0.90 -1.74
N GLY A 299 3.73 1.73 -2.78
CA GLY A 299 4.85 2.19 -3.61
C GLY A 299 5.24 1.21 -4.72
N SER A 300 4.64 0.01 -4.74
CA SER A 300 4.88 -0.99 -5.77
C SER A 300 4.48 -0.51 -7.17
N PRO A 301 5.25 -0.82 -8.23
CA PRO A 301 4.87 -0.55 -9.62
C PRO A 301 3.58 -1.27 -10.03
N ARG A 302 3.15 -2.27 -9.26
CA ARG A 302 1.91 -3.02 -9.49
C ARG A 302 0.74 -2.54 -8.64
N HIS A 303 0.93 -1.58 -7.74
CA HIS A 303 -0.15 -0.99 -6.94
C HIS A 303 -0.60 0.33 -7.55
N ASN A 304 -1.66 0.26 -8.34
CA ASN A 304 -2.26 1.38 -9.05
C ASN A 304 -3.47 1.92 -8.26
N ALA A 305 -3.97 3.09 -8.63
CA ALA A 305 -5.11 3.70 -7.99
C ALA A 305 -6.11 4.29 -8.99
N VAL A 306 -7.39 4.16 -8.66
CA VAL A 306 -8.47 5.00 -9.18
C VAL A 306 -9.05 5.78 -8.01
N ALA A 307 -9.17 7.09 -8.17
CA ALA A 307 -9.47 7.99 -7.09
C ALA A 307 -10.55 8.98 -7.47
N THR A 308 -11.36 9.38 -6.50
CA THR A 308 -12.27 10.50 -6.67
C THR A 308 -11.50 11.83 -6.73
N PRO A 309 -12.12 12.90 -7.23
CA PRO A 309 -11.54 14.25 -7.18
C PRO A 309 -11.09 14.69 -5.78
N PHE A 310 -11.86 14.37 -4.74
CA PHE A 310 -11.50 14.73 -3.38
C PHE A 310 -10.24 13.99 -2.90
N SER A 311 -10.13 12.69 -3.16
CA SER A 311 -8.90 11.92 -2.89
C SER A 311 -7.68 12.49 -3.64
N HIS A 312 -7.87 13.00 -4.86
CA HIS A 312 -6.80 13.66 -5.59
C HIS A 312 -6.33 14.94 -4.90
N LEU A 313 -7.25 15.79 -4.41
CA LEU A 313 -6.87 16.97 -3.64
C LEU A 313 -6.10 16.62 -2.36
N MET A 314 -6.54 15.58 -1.64
CA MET A 314 -5.81 15.10 -0.46
C MET A 314 -4.39 14.65 -0.81
N SER A 315 -4.20 14.04 -1.99
CA SER A 315 -2.87 13.64 -2.47
C SER A 315 -2.00 14.86 -2.82
N LEU A 316 -2.56 15.86 -3.50
CA LEU A 316 -1.82 17.07 -3.89
C LEU A 316 -1.43 17.94 -2.69
N ALA A 317 -2.28 18.02 -1.68
CA ALA A 317 -2.07 18.84 -0.49
C ALA A 317 -1.28 18.13 0.62
N ASP A 318 -0.90 16.87 0.42
CA ASP A 318 -0.41 15.97 1.48
C ASP A 318 -1.29 15.98 2.74
N ALA A 319 -2.59 16.06 2.52
CA ALA A 319 -3.61 16.18 3.54
C ALA A 319 -4.13 14.82 3.98
N CYS A 320 -4.56 14.73 5.24
CA CYS A 320 -5.21 13.56 5.80
C CYS A 320 -6.53 13.99 6.46
N PRO A 321 -7.70 13.53 5.96
CA PRO A 321 -8.99 13.93 6.52
C PRO A 321 -9.12 13.70 8.02
N VAL A 322 -8.46 12.67 8.56
CA VAL A 322 -8.50 12.36 10.01
C VAL A 322 -7.61 13.32 10.80
N ARG A 323 -6.34 13.48 10.38
CA ARG A 323 -5.36 14.38 11.03
C ARG A 323 -5.83 15.84 10.98
N ASP A 324 -6.27 16.27 9.81
CA ASP A 324 -6.56 17.66 9.48
C ASP A 324 -8.05 18.02 9.67
N ARG A 325 -8.86 17.04 10.09
CA ARG A 325 -10.29 17.20 10.40
C ARG A 325 -11.13 17.75 9.25
N TYR A 326 -10.82 17.34 8.02
CA TYR A 326 -11.66 17.65 6.87
C TYR A 326 -12.95 16.83 6.91
N ASP A 327 -14.08 17.52 6.85
CA ASP A 327 -15.37 16.89 6.64
C ASP A 327 -15.55 16.59 5.15
N ASP A 328 -15.45 15.32 4.77
CA ASP A 328 -15.60 14.86 3.40
C ASP A 328 -17.06 14.92 2.89
N THR A 329 -18.04 15.09 3.77
CA THR A 329 -19.46 15.16 3.39
C THR A 329 -19.80 16.44 2.63
N VAL A 330 -19.06 17.54 2.87
CA VAL A 330 -19.26 18.81 2.15
C VAL A 330 -18.88 18.71 0.66
N TRP A 331 -18.19 17.64 0.28
CA TRP A 331 -17.76 17.36 -1.10
C TRP A 331 -18.73 16.43 -1.86
N SER A 332 -19.79 15.96 -1.21
CA SER A 332 -20.86 15.17 -1.85
C SER A 332 -20.33 14.03 -2.74
N THR A 333 -20.78 13.93 -3.99
CA THR A 333 -20.35 12.92 -4.97
C THR A 333 -18.86 12.96 -5.29
N ALA A 334 -18.17 14.08 -5.06
CA ALA A 334 -16.74 14.21 -5.33
C ALA A 334 -15.86 13.46 -4.32
N SER A 335 -16.40 13.01 -3.19
CA SER A 335 -15.73 12.13 -2.21
C SER A 335 -16.31 10.72 -2.15
N ASP A 336 -17.46 10.48 -2.79
CA ASP A 336 -18.14 9.19 -2.82
C ASP A 336 -17.50 8.23 -3.84
N LEU A 337 -16.95 7.11 -3.36
CA LEU A 337 -16.37 6.08 -4.22
C LEU A 337 -17.37 5.52 -5.23
N ARG A 338 -18.65 5.42 -4.86
CA ARG A 338 -19.70 4.86 -5.72
C ARG A 338 -20.00 5.74 -6.93
N ALA A 339 -19.56 7.00 -6.91
CA ALA A 339 -19.67 7.90 -8.05
C ALA A 339 -18.65 7.58 -9.16
N ILE A 340 -17.64 6.75 -8.90
CA ILE A 340 -16.66 6.33 -9.92
C ILE A 340 -17.32 5.30 -10.85
N PRO A 341 -17.42 5.57 -12.17
CA PRO A 341 -18.03 4.62 -13.10
C PRO A 341 -17.27 3.28 -13.16
N ALA A 342 -18.01 2.18 -13.09
CA ALA A 342 -17.45 0.83 -13.17
C ALA A 342 -16.63 0.60 -14.46
N LYS A 343 -17.09 1.17 -15.58
CA LYS A 343 -16.38 1.16 -16.86
C LYS A 343 -14.97 1.76 -16.75
N ASP A 344 -14.81 2.87 -16.04
CA ASP A 344 -13.52 3.56 -15.92
C ASP A 344 -12.53 2.73 -15.10
N ILE A 345 -13.01 2.07 -14.05
CA ILE A 345 -12.22 1.12 -13.26
C ILE A 345 -11.83 -0.08 -14.13
N ALA A 346 -12.79 -0.69 -14.83
CA ALA A 346 -12.55 -1.85 -15.68
C ALA A 346 -11.51 -1.55 -16.77
N ASP A 347 -11.71 -0.46 -17.54
CA ASP A 347 -10.82 -0.07 -18.63
C ASP A 347 -9.40 0.19 -18.12
N PHE A 348 -9.24 0.93 -17.03
CA PHE A 348 -7.93 1.20 -16.44
C PHE A 348 -7.27 -0.06 -15.89
N ALA A 349 -8.04 -0.93 -15.23
CA ALA A 349 -7.52 -2.15 -14.63
C ALA A 349 -7.01 -3.14 -15.68
N GLY A 350 -7.74 -3.35 -16.79
CA GLY A 350 -7.26 -4.19 -17.87
C GLY A 350 -6.06 -3.60 -18.63
N GLN A 351 -5.96 -2.26 -18.73
CA GLN A 351 -4.73 -1.61 -19.21
C GLN A 351 -3.54 -1.77 -18.24
N CYS A 352 -3.79 -1.94 -16.95
CA CYS A 352 -2.75 -2.24 -15.96
C CYS A 352 -2.29 -3.69 -16.08
N ALA A 353 -3.23 -4.63 -16.23
CA ALA A 353 -2.97 -6.05 -16.43
C ALA A 353 -2.39 -6.39 -17.81
N GLY A 354 -2.41 -5.44 -18.76
CA GLY A 354 -1.87 -5.64 -20.11
C GLY A 354 -2.79 -6.42 -21.06
N TRP A 355 -4.06 -6.60 -20.70
CA TRP A 355 -5.04 -7.30 -21.53
C TRP A 355 -5.48 -6.48 -22.75
N TRP A 356 -5.34 -5.16 -22.71
CA TRP A 356 -5.57 -4.29 -23.87
C TRP A 356 -4.69 -3.05 -23.86
N GLN A 357 -4.55 -2.44 -25.04
CA GLN A 357 -3.80 -1.20 -25.25
C GLN A 357 -4.51 0.01 -24.63
N ARG A 358 -3.72 1.07 -24.41
CA ARG A 358 -4.19 2.32 -23.80
C ARG A 358 -5.17 3.08 -24.66
#